data_AF-A0A653BLS5-F1
#
_entry.id   AF-A0A653BLS5-F1
#
_cell.length_a   1.000
_cell.length_b   1.000
_cell.length_c   1.000
_cell.angle_alpha   90.00
_cell.angle_beta   90.00
_cell.angle_gamma   90.00
#
_symmetry.space_group_name_H-M   'P 1'
#
loop_
_entity.id
_entity.type
_entity.pdbx_description
1 polymer ?
#
loop_
_entity_poly.entity_id
_entity_poly.type
_entity_poly.pdbx_seq_one_letter_code
_entity_poly.pdbx_strand_id
1 'polypeptide(L)'
;MARVLVGVKRVIDYAVKIRVKPDKKGVVTDGVKHSMNPFDEIAVEEAVRMKEKKIASEIIAVSCGPTQAQEVIRTALAMGVDKGIHVDVPAKEFETLQPLHVSKMLAKIAQDEKVDIIILGKQV
;
A
#
# COMPACT_ATOMS: atom_id res chain seq x y z
N MET A 1 -1.01 -23.35 -6.02
CA MET A 1 -1.77 -22.22 -5.45
C MET A 1 -0.89 -20.99 -5.61
N ALA A 2 -1.49 -19.84 -5.94
CA ALA A 2 -0.76 -18.63 -6.30
C ALA A 2 -0.18 -17.92 -5.05
N ARG A 3 0.98 -17.28 -5.19
CA ARG A 3 1.45 -16.24 -4.28
C ARG A 3 0.94 -14.89 -4.79
N VAL A 4 0.24 -14.14 -3.94
CA VAL A 4 -0.40 -12.87 -4.32
C VAL A 4 0.32 -11.70 -3.65
N LEU A 5 0.70 -10.68 -4.41
CA LEU A 5 1.23 -9.43 -3.91
C LEU A 5 0.16 -8.35 -3.97
N VAL A 6 -0.08 -7.66 -2.86
CA VAL A 6 -1.07 -6.58 -2.77
C VAL A 6 -0.37 -5.28 -2.40
N GLY A 7 -0.53 -4.25 -3.24
CA GLY A 7 -0.05 -2.91 -2.92
C GLY A 7 -1.03 -2.21 -1.98
N VAL A 8 -0.55 -1.66 -0.88
CA VAL A 8 -1.33 -0.83 0.04
C VAL A 8 -0.63 0.50 0.29
N LYS A 9 -1.35 1.62 0.19
CA LYS A 9 -0.81 2.96 0.36
C LYS A 9 -1.53 3.69 1.48
N ARG A 10 -0.73 4.33 2.35
CA ARG A 10 -1.21 5.26 3.36
C ARG A 10 -1.49 6.62 2.73
N VAL A 11 -2.72 7.11 2.87
CA VAL A 11 -3.18 8.39 2.32
C VAL A 11 -3.94 9.19 3.37
N ILE A 12 -4.17 10.48 3.12
CA ILE A 12 -5.11 11.27 3.94
C ILE A 12 -6.48 10.60 3.89
N ASP A 13 -7.11 10.44 5.05
CA ASP A 13 -8.42 9.81 5.17
C ASP A 13 -9.45 10.54 4.28
N TYR A 14 -10.26 9.77 3.54
CA TYR A 14 -11.15 10.32 2.52
C TYR A 14 -12.22 11.27 3.09
N ALA A 15 -12.55 11.18 4.38
CA ALA A 15 -13.48 12.07 5.04
C ALA A 15 -12.83 13.39 5.51
N VAL A 16 -11.49 13.51 5.43
CA VAL A 16 -10.78 14.75 5.76
C VAL A 16 -10.83 15.73 4.60
N LYS A 17 -11.28 16.95 4.90
CA LYS A 17 -11.14 18.08 3.97
C LYS A 17 -9.68 18.55 3.92
N ILE A 18 -9.03 18.34 2.79
CA ILE A 18 -7.64 18.77 2.56
C ILE A 18 -7.49 20.29 2.64
N ARG A 19 -6.32 20.74 3.12
CA ARG A 19 -5.90 22.14 3.13
C ARG A 19 -4.59 22.30 2.37
N VAL A 20 -4.53 23.27 1.47
CA VAL A 20 -3.30 23.60 0.73
C VAL A 20 -2.35 24.36 1.66
N LYS A 21 -1.05 24.02 1.60
CA LYS A 21 -0.01 24.74 2.37
C LYS A 21 0.09 26.20 1.88
N PRO A 22 0.43 27.18 2.75
CA PRO A 22 0.57 28.58 2.34
C PRO A 22 1.58 28.82 1.20
N ASP A 23 2.61 27.97 1.10
CA ASP A 23 3.63 28.03 0.05
C ASP A 23 3.18 27.47 -1.31
N LYS A 24 1.96 26.94 -1.40
CA LYS A 24 1.37 26.31 -2.60
C LYS A 24 2.14 25.09 -3.14
N LYS A 25 3.01 24.47 -2.34
CA LYS A 25 3.82 23.31 -2.77
C LYS A 25 3.22 21.95 -2.40
N GLY A 26 2.08 21.92 -1.73
CA GLY A 26 1.41 20.67 -1.36
C GLY A 26 0.22 20.88 -0.43
N VAL A 27 -0.18 19.80 0.24
CA VAL A 27 -1.25 19.79 1.24
C VAL A 27 -0.69 19.58 2.65
N VAL A 28 -1.43 20.06 3.66
CA VAL A 28 -1.08 19.84 5.07
C VAL A 28 -1.30 18.37 5.42
N THR A 29 -0.26 17.70 5.90
CA THR A 29 -0.27 16.29 6.33
C THR A 29 -0.08 16.12 7.84
N ASP A 30 0.56 17.08 8.49
CA ASP A 30 0.88 16.99 9.92
C ASP A 30 -0.38 17.13 10.77
N GLY A 31 -0.55 16.23 11.74
CA GLY A 31 -1.73 16.17 12.59
C GLY A 31 -3.03 15.80 11.86
N VAL A 32 -2.94 15.38 10.58
CA VAL A 32 -4.09 14.96 9.79
C VAL A 32 -4.25 13.44 9.88
N LYS A 33 -5.49 12.99 10.05
CA LYS A 33 -5.81 11.56 10.02
C LYS A 33 -5.48 10.96 8.65
N HIS A 34 -4.79 9.83 8.67
CA HIS A 34 -4.52 9.02 7.49
C HIS A 34 -5.18 7.66 7.63
N SER A 35 -5.36 6.97 6.51
CA SER A 35 -5.91 5.63 6.44
C SER A 35 -5.28 4.85 5.28
N MET A 36 -5.65 3.58 5.15
CA MET A 36 -5.45 2.86 3.89
C MET A 36 -6.26 3.54 2.78
N ASN A 37 -5.72 3.55 1.57
CA ASN A 37 -6.48 3.99 0.41
C ASN A 37 -7.70 3.06 0.21
N PRO A 38 -8.91 3.60 -0.05
CA PRO A 38 -10.11 2.77 -0.18
C PRO A 38 -10.07 1.73 -1.30
N PHE A 39 -9.33 1.98 -2.40
CA PHE A 39 -9.16 0.98 -3.45
C PHE A 39 -8.23 -0.15 -3.03
N ASP A 40 -7.26 0.14 -2.17
CA ASP A 40 -6.33 -0.86 -1.66
C ASP A 40 -7.02 -1.77 -0.64
N GLU A 41 -7.99 -1.27 0.14
CA GLU A 41 -8.84 -2.12 1.00
C GLU A 41 -9.60 -3.18 0.19
N ILE A 42 -10.10 -2.80 -0.99
CA ILE A 42 -10.77 -3.72 -1.92
C ILE A 42 -9.76 -4.73 -2.50
N ALA A 43 -8.54 -4.29 -2.83
CA ALA A 43 -7.49 -5.17 -3.33
C ALA A 43 -7.07 -6.23 -2.29
N VAL A 44 -6.96 -5.83 -1.02
CA VAL A 44 -6.69 -6.74 0.10
C VAL A 44 -7.83 -7.74 0.26
N GLU A 45 -9.07 -7.28 0.27
CA GLU A 45 -10.26 -8.14 0.40
C GLU A 45 -10.31 -9.21 -0.70
N GLU A 46 -10.06 -8.85 -1.96
CA GLU A 46 -10.08 -9.85 -3.05
C GLU A 46 -8.95 -10.88 -2.90
N ALA A 47 -7.76 -10.47 -2.47
CA ALA A 47 -6.67 -11.41 -2.20
C ALA A 47 -7.03 -12.39 -1.06
N VAL A 48 -7.69 -11.90 0.01
CA VAL A 48 -8.19 -12.74 1.11
C VAL A 48 -9.22 -13.73 0.60
N ARG A 49 -10.19 -13.29 -0.22
CA ARG A 49 -11.17 -14.19 -0.86
C ARG A 49 -10.53 -15.24 -1.75
N MET A 50 -9.47 -14.89 -2.49
CA MET A 50 -8.74 -15.87 -3.29
C MET A 50 -8.11 -16.96 -2.40
N LYS A 51 -7.61 -16.59 -1.22
CA LYS A 51 -7.07 -17.55 -0.26
C LYS A 51 -8.15 -18.43 0.37
N GLU A 52 -9.29 -17.86 0.75
CA GLU A 52 -10.46 -18.62 1.24
C GLU A 52 -10.96 -19.64 0.21
N LYS A 53 -10.95 -19.26 -1.08
CA LYS A 53 -11.27 -20.14 -2.22
C LYS A 53 -10.15 -21.13 -2.58
N LYS A 54 -9.05 -21.15 -1.82
CA LYS A 54 -7.86 -21.99 -2.06
C LYS A 54 -7.19 -21.76 -3.42
N ILE A 55 -7.36 -20.57 -3.99
CA ILE A 55 -6.67 -20.12 -5.21
C ILE A 55 -5.28 -19.61 -4.85
N ALA A 56 -5.20 -18.79 -3.79
CA ALA A 56 -3.94 -18.27 -3.24
C ALA A 56 -3.47 -19.12 -2.05
N SER A 57 -2.16 -19.35 -1.95
CA SER A 57 -1.53 -20.00 -0.79
C SER A 57 -0.92 -19.01 0.18
N GLU A 58 -0.54 -17.83 -0.29
CA GLU A 58 0.09 -16.79 0.52
C GLU A 58 -0.27 -15.42 -0.06
N ILE A 59 -0.55 -14.47 0.82
CA ILE A 59 -0.79 -13.06 0.47
C ILE A 59 0.29 -12.20 1.13
N ILE A 60 0.92 -11.33 0.33
CA ILE A 60 1.98 -10.44 0.76
C ILE A 60 1.52 -8.99 0.53
N ALA A 61 1.37 -8.20 1.59
CA ALA A 61 1.09 -6.77 1.48
C ALA A 61 2.40 -5.97 1.38
N VAL A 62 2.44 -4.98 0.49
CA VAL A 62 3.59 -4.08 0.33
C VAL A 62 3.14 -2.64 0.46
N SER A 63 3.87 -1.85 1.25
CA SER A 63 3.76 -0.39 1.24
C SER A 63 5.12 0.26 1.06
N CYS A 64 5.18 1.32 0.26
CA CYS A 64 6.37 2.12 0.01
C CYS A 64 6.15 3.51 0.59
N GLY A 65 6.94 3.92 1.58
CA GLY A 65 6.76 5.21 2.22
C GLY A 65 7.58 5.39 3.49
N PRO A 66 7.36 6.48 4.24
CA PRO A 66 8.03 6.69 5.51
C PRO A 66 7.52 5.66 6.53
N THR A 67 8.18 5.55 7.68
CA THR A 67 7.87 4.57 8.74
C THR A 67 6.38 4.46 9.10
N GLN A 68 5.59 5.54 8.99
CA GLN A 68 4.16 5.54 9.23
C GLN A 68 3.37 4.64 8.25
N ALA A 69 3.90 4.33 7.07
CA ALA A 69 3.29 3.39 6.12
C ALA A 69 3.16 1.96 6.68
N GLN A 70 3.92 1.62 7.73
CA GLN A 70 3.71 0.37 8.45
C GLN A 70 2.32 0.23 9.06
N GLU A 71 1.63 1.34 9.36
CA GLU A 71 0.27 1.36 9.88
C GLU A 71 -0.69 0.59 8.96
N VAL A 72 -0.68 0.91 7.66
CA VAL A 72 -1.57 0.26 6.69
C VAL A 72 -1.16 -1.18 6.38
N ILE A 73 0.13 -1.52 6.54
CA ILE A 73 0.58 -2.92 6.47
C ILE A 73 -0.02 -3.71 7.65
N ARG A 74 -0.01 -3.16 8.87
CA ARG A 74 -0.63 -3.83 10.04
C ARG A 74 -2.13 -3.98 9.86
N THR A 75 -2.81 -2.99 9.27
CA THR A 75 -4.22 -3.12 8.89
C THR A 75 -4.43 -4.28 7.91
N ALA A 76 -3.61 -4.39 6.85
CA ALA A 76 -3.70 -5.49 5.90
C ALA A 76 -3.46 -6.87 6.56
N LEU A 77 -2.46 -6.96 7.45
CA LEU A 77 -2.21 -8.18 8.25
C LEU A 77 -3.43 -8.56 9.10
N ALA A 78 -4.06 -7.57 9.75
CA ALA A 78 -5.27 -7.80 10.55
C ALA A 78 -6.48 -8.24 9.70
N MET A 79 -6.51 -7.89 8.41
CA MET A 79 -7.55 -8.33 7.46
C MET A 79 -7.34 -9.77 6.95
N GLY A 80 -6.17 -10.40 7.19
CA GLY A 80 -5.91 -11.79 6.78
C GLY A 80 -4.75 -11.98 5.80
N VAL A 81 -3.95 -10.94 5.55
CA VAL A 81 -2.68 -11.04 4.82
C VAL A 81 -1.64 -11.79 5.68
N ASP A 82 -0.82 -12.64 5.04
CA ASP A 82 0.18 -13.47 5.73
C ASP A 82 1.46 -12.72 6.11
N LYS A 83 1.94 -11.88 5.18
CA LYS A 83 3.25 -11.24 5.27
C LYS A 83 3.16 -9.78 4.85
N GLY A 84 3.89 -8.92 5.56
CA GLY A 84 4.04 -7.50 5.23
C GLY A 84 5.46 -7.16 4.81
N ILE A 85 5.62 -6.36 3.75
CA ILE A 85 6.89 -5.79 3.32
C ILE A 85 6.76 -4.27 3.34
N HIS A 86 7.61 -3.62 4.14
CA HIS A 86 7.75 -2.18 4.17
C HIS A 86 8.99 -1.77 3.38
N VAL A 87 8.78 -1.06 2.27
CA VAL A 87 9.88 -0.37 1.58
C VAL A 87 10.03 1.00 2.21
N ASP A 88 11.01 1.12 3.10
CA ASP A 88 11.28 2.37 3.82
C ASP A 88 11.82 3.42 2.86
N VAL A 89 11.04 4.49 2.67
CA VAL A 89 11.39 5.66 1.87
C VAL A 89 11.37 6.86 2.83
N PRO A 90 12.55 7.44 3.16
CA PRO A 90 12.61 8.57 4.08
C PRO A 90 11.67 9.71 3.69
N ALA A 91 11.10 10.40 4.68
CA ALA A 91 10.06 11.41 4.45
C ALA A 91 10.44 12.46 3.38
N LYS A 92 11.71 12.87 3.33
CA LYS A 92 12.22 13.83 2.33
C LYS A 92 12.17 13.28 0.90
N GLU A 93 12.48 12.00 0.71
CA GLU A 93 12.45 11.34 -0.60
C GLU A 93 11.02 10.99 -1.01
N PHE A 94 10.17 10.67 -0.02
CA PHE A 94 8.76 10.35 -0.22
C PHE A 94 7.97 11.47 -0.91
N GLU A 95 8.31 12.74 -0.66
CA GLU A 95 7.69 13.90 -1.32
C GLU A 95 7.83 13.85 -2.85
N THR A 96 8.85 13.17 -3.35
CA THR A 96 9.15 13.01 -4.78
C THR A 96 8.90 11.58 -5.29
N LEU A 97 8.32 10.71 -4.46
CA LEU A 97 7.99 9.35 -4.86
C LEU A 97 6.85 9.37 -5.89
N GLN A 98 7.04 8.67 -7.00
CA GLN A 98 6.15 8.67 -8.15
C GLN A 98 5.74 7.25 -8.50
N PRO A 99 4.62 7.04 -9.24
CA PRO A 99 4.18 5.71 -9.65
C PRO A 99 5.26 4.89 -10.37
N LEU A 100 6.13 5.54 -11.15
CA LEU A 100 7.26 4.86 -11.82
C LEU A 100 8.30 4.30 -10.84
N HIS A 101 8.54 4.97 -9.72
CA HIS A 101 9.44 4.48 -8.68
C HIS A 101 8.82 3.25 -8.00
N VAL A 102 7.55 3.36 -7.62
CA VAL A 102 6.81 2.28 -6.96
C VAL A 102 6.68 1.06 -7.86
N SER A 103 6.40 1.22 -9.15
CA SER A 103 6.26 0.09 -10.08
C SER A 103 7.56 -0.70 -10.23
N LYS A 104 8.72 -0.03 -10.22
CA LYS A 104 10.03 -0.70 -10.23
C LYS A 104 10.31 -1.47 -8.94
N MET A 105 9.97 -0.88 -7.79
CA MET A 105 10.10 -1.55 -6.48
C MET A 105 9.21 -2.79 -6.42
N LEU A 106 7.94 -2.66 -6.81
CA LEU A 106 6.99 -3.78 -6.85
C LEU A 106 7.42 -4.87 -7.84
N ALA A 107 7.94 -4.51 -9.01
CA ALA A 107 8.46 -5.48 -9.97
C ALA A 107 9.63 -6.29 -9.39
N LYS A 108 10.56 -5.63 -8.70
CA LYS A 108 11.68 -6.32 -8.05
C LYS A 108 11.21 -7.23 -6.91
N ILE A 109 10.32 -6.75 -6.05
CA ILE A 109 9.74 -7.55 -4.96
C ILE A 109 8.97 -8.75 -5.52
N ALA A 110 8.17 -8.57 -6.57
CA ALA A 110 7.44 -9.66 -7.20
C ALA A 110 8.36 -10.75 -7.75
N GLN A 111 9.52 -10.38 -8.30
CA GLN A 111 10.54 -11.34 -8.74
C GLN A 111 11.18 -12.09 -7.55
N ASP A 112 11.58 -11.36 -6.51
CA ASP A 112 12.27 -11.93 -5.34
C ASP A 112 11.33 -12.84 -4.53
N GLU A 113 10.08 -12.43 -4.38
CA GLU A 113 9.02 -13.20 -3.72
C GLU A 113 8.31 -14.17 -4.67
N LYS A 114 8.76 -14.33 -5.93
CA LYS A 114 8.18 -15.28 -6.91
C LYS A 114 6.65 -15.24 -6.94
N VAL A 115 6.11 -14.04 -7.05
CA VAL A 115 4.68 -13.75 -7.02
C VAL A 115 4.05 -14.13 -8.36
N ASP A 116 2.87 -14.74 -8.32
CA ASP A 116 2.11 -15.12 -9.52
C ASP A 116 1.09 -14.05 -9.94
N ILE A 117 0.50 -13.34 -8.96
CA ILE A 117 -0.57 -12.36 -9.17
C ILE A 117 -0.28 -11.10 -8.36
N ILE A 118 -0.40 -9.93 -9.00
CA ILE A 118 -0.31 -8.63 -8.33
C ILE A 118 -1.68 -7.96 -8.40
N ILE A 119 -2.21 -7.55 -7.24
CA ILE A 119 -3.47 -6.80 -7.12
C ILE A 119 -3.17 -5.43 -6.54
N LEU A 120 -3.66 -4.38 -7.19
CA LEU A 120 -3.45 -2.98 -6.80
C LEU A 120 -4.81 -2.26 -6.79
N GLY A 121 -4.91 -1.19 -5.99
CA GLY A 121 -6.02 -0.26 -6.10
C GLY A 121 -6.09 0.42 -7.48
N LYS A 122 -7.28 0.89 -7.85
CA LYS A 122 -7.54 1.55 -9.14
C LYS A 122 -6.69 2.80 -9.37
N GLN A 123 -6.49 3.59 -8.32
CA GLN A 123 -5.77 4.87 -8.38
C GLN A 123 -5.26 5.25 -7.00
N VAL A 124 -4.18 6.04 -6.99
CA VAL A 124 -3.74 6.80 -5.83
C VAL A 124 -3.23 8.16 -6.22
#